data_AF-A0A1X3P6X8-F1
#
_entry.id   AF-A0A1X3P6X8-F1
#
_cell.length_a   1.000
_cell.length_b   1.000
_cell.length_c   1.000
_cell.angle_alpha   90.00
_cell.angle_beta   90.00
_cell.angle_gamma   90.00
#
_symmetry.space_group_name_H-M   'P 1'
#
loop_
_entity.id
_entity.type
_entity.pdbx_description
1 polymer ?
#
loop_
_entity_poly.entity_id
_entity_poly.type
_entity_poly.pdbx_seq_one_letter_code
_entity_poly.pdbx_strand_id
1 'polypeptide(L)'
;MPPALPRILADDVVAVRWGRLYFALQALGGALWWAGVFTVPGVRGSTLGGLDPVIVGILDVPLFVIASALVAAGLRPLIWVAVPWTVLVTAAMVGYASITGQAGWGALIMFAAAGGSLGAGVVLHLGRLPAEMLLRGPFRFRAARASSRGRLVGQTFAQLAVFWLLFLVLLPGVILWCERRWGVGIELPGAVVVVGAVVLLGASLLVGSWLVVLYAVAGSLIWNTLVRPLEEEDLAARFGAEFEEYRRGVGVWLPRWESLRACA
;
A
#
# COMPACT_ATOMS: atom_id res chain seq x y z
N MET A 1 -5.01 31.17 -1.50
CA MET A 1 -5.86 31.31 -0.29
C MET A 1 -5.51 30.20 0.68
N PRO A 2 -5.22 30.48 1.97
CA PRO A 2 -5.06 29.43 2.95
C PRO A 2 -6.37 28.65 3.10
N PRO A 3 -6.34 27.32 3.28
CA PRO A 3 -7.54 26.53 3.45
C PRO A 3 -8.37 27.05 4.63
N ALA A 4 -9.69 27.07 4.48
CA ALA A 4 -10.61 27.55 5.49
C ALA A 4 -10.45 26.72 6.78
N LEU A 5 -10.12 27.40 7.89
CA LEU A 5 -9.92 26.86 9.24
C LEU A 5 -10.92 25.74 9.66
N PRO A 6 -12.22 25.80 9.32
CA PRO A 6 -13.19 24.76 9.70
C PRO A 6 -12.93 23.39 9.05
N ARG A 7 -12.33 23.36 7.86
CA ARG A 7 -12.09 22.11 7.12
C ARG A 7 -10.95 21.31 7.74
N ILE A 8 -9.88 22.00 8.13
CA ILE A 8 -8.70 21.42 8.80
C ILE A 8 -9.10 20.76 10.13
N LEU A 9 -9.87 21.49 10.95
CA LEU A 9 -10.36 20.97 12.23
C LEU A 9 -11.27 19.74 12.07
N ALA A 10 -12.12 19.72 11.03
CA ALA A 10 -12.95 18.56 10.74
C ALA A 10 -12.11 17.34 10.31
N ASP A 11 -11.11 17.55 9.44
CA ASP A 11 -10.22 16.50 8.95
C ASP A 11 -9.38 15.90 10.10
N ASP A 12 -8.88 16.73 11.02
CA ASP A 12 -8.11 16.29 12.20
C ASP A 12 -8.98 15.45 13.17
N VAL A 13 -10.23 15.86 13.42
CA VAL A 13 -11.16 15.12 14.29
C VAL A 13 -11.52 13.77 13.66
N VAL A 14 -11.76 13.73 12.35
CA VAL A 14 -12.05 12.50 11.61
C VAL A 14 -10.83 11.57 11.65
N ALA A 15 -9.63 12.07 11.39
CA ALA A 15 -8.40 11.29 11.43
C ALA A 15 -8.15 10.64 12.81
N VAL A 16 -8.32 11.39 13.90
CA VAL A 16 -8.16 10.87 15.26
C VAL A 16 -9.22 9.80 15.57
N ARG A 17 -10.46 9.95 15.10
CA ARG A 17 -11.50 8.91 15.24
C ARG A 17 -11.13 7.62 14.53
N TRP A 18 -10.64 7.70 13.29
CA TRP A 18 -10.18 6.52 12.55
C TRP A 18 -9.00 5.82 13.22
N GLY A 19 -8.05 6.58 13.76
CA GLY A 19 -6.93 6.03 14.52
C GLY A 19 -7.41 5.26 15.77
N ARG A 20 -8.34 5.84 16.54
CA ARG A 20 -8.92 5.16 17.72
C ARG A 20 -9.74 3.93 17.34
N LEU A 21 -10.53 4.02 16.27
CA LEU A 21 -11.32 2.90 15.77
C LEU A 21 -10.42 1.73 15.37
N TYR A 22 -9.30 2.01 14.70
CA TYR A 22 -8.32 0.98 14.36
C TYR A 22 -7.81 0.25 15.62
N PHE A 23 -7.36 0.99 16.65
CA PHE A 23 -6.89 0.36 17.89
C PHE A 23 -8.00 -0.39 18.64
N ALA A 24 -9.26 0.04 18.55
CA ALA A 24 -10.39 -0.69 19.09
C ALA A 24 -10.59 -2.03 18.36
N LEU A 25 -10.58 -2.01 17.03
CA LEU A 25 -10.68 -3.21 16.19
C LEU A 25 -9.49 -4.15 16.42
N GLN A 26 -8.28 -3.60 16.57
CA GLN A 26 -7.07 -4.37 16.89
C GLN A 26 -7.18 -5.05 18.25
N ALA A 27 -7.64 -4.35 19.28
CA ALA A 27 -7.83 -4.92 20.61
C ALA A 27 -8.89 -6.03 20.60
N LEU A 28 -10.03 -5.80 19.96
CA LEU A 28 -11.08 -6.80 19.82
C LEU A 28 -10.60 -8.02 19.02
N GLY A 29 -9.93 -7.78 17.88
CA GLY A 29 -9.35 -8.83 17.05
C GLY A 29 -8.32 -9.66 17.81
N GLY A 30 -7.42 -9.00 18.56
CA GLY A 30 -6.43 -9.67 19.40
C GLY A 30 -7.05 -10.47 20.55
N ALA A 31 -8.09 -9.94 21.21
CA ALA A 31 -8.81 -10.65 22.26
C ALA A 31 -9.53 -11.90 21.74
N LEU A 32 -10.24 -11.77 20.61
CA LEU A 32 -10.91 -12.89 19.94
C LEU A 32 -9.91 -13.93 19.46
N TRP A 33 -8.76 -13.49 18.95
CA TRP A 33 -7.68 -14.38 18.53
C TRP A 33 -7.11 -15.18 19.70
N TRP A 34 -6.77 -14.52 20.82
CA TRP A 34 -6.26 -15.20 22.01
C TRP A 34 -7.28 -16.18 22.58
N ALA A 35 -8.56 -15.81 22.61
CA ALA A 35 -9.63 -16.76 22.93
C ALA A 35 -9.63 -17.95 21.96
N GLY A 36 -9.48 -17.70 20.66
CA GLY A 36 -9.37 -18.74 19.62
C GLY A 36 -8.16 -19.66 19.79
N VAL A 37 -7.00 -19.14 20.18
CA VAL A 37 -5.78 -19.91 20.43
C VAL A 37 -5.97 -20.93 21.56
N PHE A 38 -6.71 -20.57 22.61
CA PHE A 38 -6.97 -21.46 23.74
C PHE A 38 -8.15 -22.41 23.51
N THR A 39 -9.06 -22.10 22.59
CA THR A 39 -10.30 -22.87 22.36
C THR A 39 -10.27 -23.74 21.10
N VAL A 40 -9.54 -23.33 20.06
CA VAL A 40 -9.54 -23.97 18.74
C VAL A 40 -8.13 -24.45 18.39
N PRO A 41 -7.85 -25.77 18.42
CA PRO A 41 -6.52 -26.32 18.12
C PRO A 41 -5.99 -25.95 16.73
N GLY A 42 -6.87 -25.84 15.73
CA GLY A 42 -6.50 -25.42 14.37
C GLY A 42 -5.98 -23.98 14.31
N VAL A 43 -6.55 -23.07 15.12
CA VAL A 43 -6.07 -21.69 15.23
C VAL A 43 -4.69 -21.70 15.85
N ARG A 44 -4.49 -22.39 16.98
CA ARG A 44 -3.17 -22.50 17.63
C ARG A 44 -2.11 -23.07 16.68
N GLY A 45 -2.39 -24.19 16.01
CA GLY A 45 -1.42 -24.84 15.13
C GLY A 45 -1.03 -23.98 13.91
N SER A 46 -2.00 -23.33 13.28
CA SER A 46 -1.76 -22.48 12.10
C SER A 46 -1.10 -21.14 12.42
N THR A 47 -1.28 -20.63 13.65
CA THR A 47 -0.90 -19.27 14.02
C THR A 47 0.30 -19.17 14.96
N LEU A 48 0.47 -20.12 15.88
CA LEU A 48 1.60 -20.17 16.82
C LEU A 48 2.53 -21.36 16.56
N GLY A 49 2.06 -22.38 15.83
CA GLY A 49 2.86 -23.56 15.54
C GLY A 49 3.28 -24.28 16.82
N GLY A 50 4.59 -24.45 17.00
CA GLY A 50 5.17 -25.08 18.20
C GLY A 50 5.37 -24.13 19.40
N LEU A 51 5.05 -22.83 19.29
CA LEU A 51 5.19 -21.90 20.41
C LEU A 51 4.21 -22.21 21.54
N ASP A 52 4.67 -22.03 22.78
CA ASP A 52 3.82 -22.15 23.97
C ASP A 52 2.87 -20.93 24.05
N PRO A 53 1.54 -21.12 23.93
CA PRO A 53 0.58 -20.02 24.01
C PRO A 53 0.61 -19.26 25.33
N VAL A 54 0.95 -19.93 26.44
CA VAL A 54 0.95 -19.30 27.76
C VAL A 54 2.10 -18.30 27.85
N ILE A 55 3.30 -18.69 27.43
CA ILE A 55 4.49 -17.83 27.45
C ILE A 55 4.28 -16.60 26.57
N VAL A 56 3.77 -16.81 25.35
CA VAL A 56 3.53 -15.71 24.41
C VAL A 56 2.39 -14.81 24.91
N GLY A 57 1.31 -15.40 25.44
CA GLY A 57 0.12 -14.67 25.88
C GLY A 57 0.33 -13.81 27.13
N ILE A 58 1.21 -14.21 28.05
CA ILE A 58 1.51 -13.42 29.25
C ILE A 58 2.04 -12.03 28.90
N LEU A 59 2.85 -11.92 27.85
CA LEU A 59 3.38 -10.63 27.39
C LEU A 59 2.46 -9.97 26.37
N ASP A 60 1.92 -10.76 25.44
CA ASP A 60 1.16 -10.21 24.33
C ASP A 60 -0.22 -9.68 24.75
N VAL A 61 -0.93 -10.33 25.67
CA VAL A 61 -2.25 -9.85 26.10
C VAL A 61 -2.16 -8.46 26.77
N PRO A 62 -1.23 -8.17 27.71
CA PRO A 62 -1.05 -6.82 28.24
C PRO A 62 -0.55 -5.80 27.22
N LEU A 63 0.50 -6.15 26.46
CA LEU A 63 1.24 -5.18 25.64
C LEU A 63 0.61 -4.93 24.26
N PHE A 64 -0.15 -5.91 23.74
CA PHE A 64 -0.88 -5.78 22.49
C PHE A 64 -2.35 -5.48 22.73
N VAL A 65 -3.09 -6.39 23.38
CA VAL A 65 -4.56 -6.30 23.49
C VAL A 65 -4.99 -5.18 24.43
N ILE A 66 -4.51 -5.18 25.67
CA ILE A 66 -4.90 -4.19 26.68
C ILE A 66 -4.36 -2.82 26.30
N ALA A 67 -3.09 -2.71 25.91
CA ALA A 67 -2.52 -1.44 25.47
C ALA A 67 -3.31 -0.84 24.29
N SER A 68 -3.69 -1.64 23.28
CA SER A 68 -4.52 -1.18 22.16
C SER A 68 -5.90 -0.71 22.61
N ALA A 69 -6.55 -1.43 23.53
CA ALA A 69 -7.84 -1.01 24.09
C ALA A 69 -7.75 0.33 24.82
N LEU A 70 -6.67 0.53 25.59
CA LEU A 70 -6.41 1.76 26.32
C LEU A 70 -6.09 2.94 25.38
N VAL A 71 -5.36 2.71 24.29
CA VAL A 71 -5.14 3.71 23.22
C VAL A 71 -6.49 4.11 22.60
N ALA A 72 -7.35 3.14 22.31
CA ALA A 72 -8.69 3.39 21.78
C ALA A 72 -9.57 4.20 22.76
N ALA A 73 -9.48 3.92 24.06
CA ALA A 73 -10.14 4.67 25.13
C ALA A 73 -9.61 6.11 25.29
N GLY A 74 -8.46 6.42 24.70
CA GLY A 74 -7.91 7.76 24.60
C GLY A 74 -6.58 7.98 25.33
N LEU A 75 -5.97 6.95 25.91
CA LEU A 75 -4.64 7.02 26.52
C LEU A 75 -3.55 7.02 25.44
N ARG A 76 -3.37 8.19 24.82
CA ARG A 76 -2.42 8.40 23.71
C ARG A 76 -0.97 7.96 24.00
N PRO A 77 -0.40 8.14 25.21
CA PRO A 77 0.98 7.72 25.46
C PRO A 77 1.23 6.23 25.23
N LEU A 78 0.20 5.37 25.36
CA LEU A 78 0.35 3.93 25.16
C LEU A 78 0.56 3.50 23.71
N ILE A 79 0.45 4.43 22.75
CA ILE A 79 0.88 4.18 21.36
C ILE A 79 2.36 3.78 21.34
N TRP A 80 3.19 4.38 22.20
CA TRP A 80 4.62 4.07 22.33
C TRP A 80 4.90 2.70 22.97
N VAL A 81 3.88 2.02 23.47
CA VAL A 81 3.97 0.64 23.95
C VAL A 81 3.39 -0.30 22.91
N ALA A 82 2.13 -0.07 22.51
CA ALA A 82 1.40 -0.93 21.60
C ALA A 82 2.09 -1.05 20.23
N VAL A 83 2.47 0.06 19.61
CA VAL A 83 3.04 0.05 18.24
C VAL A 83 4.40 -0.63 18.19
N PRO A 84 5.40 -0.28 19.03
CA PRO A 84 6.68 -0.98 19.03
C PRO A 84 6.54 -2.46 19.38
N TRP A 85 5.65 -2.81 20.32
CA TRP A 85 5.38 -4.19 20.65
C TRP A 85 4.78 -4.96 19.46
N THR A 86 3.77 -4.41 18.76
CA THR A 86 3.22 -5.04 17.55
C THR A 86 4.31 -5.27 16.51
N VAL A 87 5.17 -4.28 16.26
CA VAL A 87 6.28 -4.42 15.30
C VAL A 87 7.27 -5.50 15.74
N LEU A 88 7.61 -5.56 17.03
CA LEU A 88 8.51 -6.57 17.58
C LEU A 88 7.92 -7.99 17.42
N VAL A 89 6.65 -8.18 17.79
CA VAL A 89 5.97 -9.47 17.63
C VAL A 89 5.88 -9.84 16.15
N THR A 90 5.58 -8.90 15.27
CA THR A 90 5.61 -9.13 13.82
C THR A 90 6.98 -9.58 13.33
N ALA A 91 8.05 -8.90 13.74
CA ALA A 91 9.41 -9.29 13.35
C ALA A 91 9.76 -10.69 13.87
N ALA A 92 9.40 -11.00 15.11
CA ALA A 92 9.61 -12.32 15.71
C ALA A 92 8.81 -13.40 14.98
N MET A 93 7.54 -13.17 14.68
CA MET A 93 6.67 -14.13 13.99
C MET A 93 7.09 -14.34 12.54
N VAL A 94 7.44 -13.27 11.81
CA VAL A 94 7.97 -13.36 10.43
C VAL A 94 9.29 -14.13 10.42
N GLY A 95 10.20 -13.85 11.36
CA GLY A 95 11.45 -14.59 11.51
C GLY A 95 11.21 -16.07 11.83
N TYR A 96 10.37 -16.35 12.83
CA TYR A 96 10.01 -17.71 13.25
C TYR A 96 9.38 -18.50 12.10
N ALA A 97 8.40 -17.94 11.39
CA ALA A 97 7.76 -18.58 10.24
C ALA A 97 8.76 -18.80 9.08
N SER A 98 9.68 -17.87 8.86
CA SER A 98 10.72 -18.00 7.83
C SER A 98 11.82 -19.01 8.18
N ILE A 99 12.07 -19.27 9.46
CA ILE A 99 13.09 -20.23 9.93
C ILE A 99 12.51 -21.63 10.17
N THR A 100 11.28 -21.74 10.65
CA THR A 100 10.66 -23.03 11.01
C THR A 100 9.62 -23.52 9.99
N GLY A 101 8.97 -22.61 9.28
CA GLY A 101 7.85 -22.93 8.39
C GLY A 101 6.52 -23.16 9.07
N GLN A 102 6.44 -22.84 10.35
CA GLN A 102 5.22 -22.92 11.14
C GLN A 102 4.64 -21.52 11.32
N ALA A 103 3.44 -21.41 11.89
CA ALA A 103 2.85 -20.14 12.32
C ALA A 103 2.67 -19.08 11.20
N GLY A 104 2.57 -19.50 9.94
CA GLY A 104 2.53 -18.59 8.80
C GLY A 104 1.35 -17.64 8.77
N TRP A 105 0.16 -18.14 9.15
CA TRP A 105 -1.03 -17.30 9.28
C TRP A 105 -0.87 -16.27 10.40
N GLY A 106 -0.17 -16.62 11.48
CA GLY A 106 0.18 -15.69 12.55
C GLY A 106 1.11 -14.59 12.06
N ALA A 107 2.16 -14.94 11.31
CA ALA A 107 3.08 -13.96 10.72
C ALA A 107 2.38 -12.99 9.76
N LEU A 108 1.49 -13.51 8.88
CA LEU A 108 0.74 -12.69 7.93
C LEU A 108 -0.19 -11.69 8.63
N ILE A 109 -0.92 -12.15 9.65
CA ILE A 109 -1.87 -11.32 10.39
C ILE A 109 -1.14 -10.28 11.23
N MET A 110 -0.02 -10.66 11.85
CA MET A 110 0.84 -9.71 12.57
C MET A 110 1.46 -8.68 11.61
N PHE A 111 1.82 -9.05 10.39
CA PHE A 111 2.32 -8.11 9.39
C PHE A 111 1.27 -7.05 9.04
N ALA A 112 0.02 -7.46 8.80
CA ALA A 112 -1.09 -6.55 8.59
C ALA A 112 -1.37 -5.66 9.82
N ALA A 113 -1.35 -6.24 11.02
CA ALA A 113 -1.54 -5.52 12.28
C ALA A 113 -0.43 -4.47 12.52
N ALA A 114 0.84 -4.78 12.23
CA ALA A 114 1.93 -3.82 12.34
C ALA A 114 1.77 -2.65 11.36
N GLY A 115 1.41 -2.92 10.11
CA GLY A 115 1.18 -1.87 9.11
C GLY A 115 0.07 -0.91 9.53
N GLY A 116 -1.06 -1.43 10.00
CA GLY A 116 -2.15 -0.60 10.49
C GLY A 116 -1.84 0.09 11.81
N SER A 117 -1.13 -0.56 12.75
CA SER A 117 -0.66 0.05 14.01
C SER A 117 0.28 1.21 13.78
N LEU A 118 1.22 1.09 12.83
CA LEU A 118 2.11 2.17 12.44
C LEU A 118 1.31 3.34 11.84
N GLY A 119 0.40 3.06 10.90
CA GLY A 119 -0.44 4.08 10.28
C GLY A 119 -1.32 4.82 11.30
N ALA A 120 -2.06 4.07 12.12
CA ALA A 120 -2.92 4.62 13.16
C ALA A 120 -2.11 5.34 14.26
N GLY A 121 -0.95 4.81 14.63
CA GLY A 121 -0.03 5.42 15.58
C GLY A 121 0.50 6.77 15.09
N VAL A 122 0.92 6.86 13.83
CA VAL A 122 1.35 8.12 13.20
C VAL A 122 0.20 9.13 13.18
N VAL A 123 -1.01 8.71 12.79
CA VAL A 123 -2.20 9.59 12.76
C VAL A 123 -2.54 10.11 14.15
N LEU A 124 -2.53 9.26 15.18
CA LEU A 124 -2.81 9.67 16.55
C LEU A 124 -1.70 10.51 17.18
N HIS A 125 -0.45 10.31 16.77
CA HIS A 125 0.69 11.10 17.24
C HIS A 125 0.71 12.50 16.61
N LEU A 126 0.47 12.59 15.30
CA LEU A 126 0.49 13.86 14.56
C LEU A 126 -0.84 14.61 14.58
N GLY A 127 -1.94 13.94 14.94
CA GLY A 127 -3.30 14.48 14.94
C GLY A 127 -3.91 14.70 13.54
N ARG A 128 -3.22 14.30 12.47
CA ARG A 128 -3.60 14.54 11.07
C ARG A 128 -3.10 13.42 10.15
N LEU A 129 -3.72 13.28 8.98
CA LEU A 129 -3.25 12.36 7.92
C LEU A 129 -2.04 12.96 7.20
N PRO A 130 -0.85 12.33 7.22
CA PRO A 130 0.38 12.89 6.64
C PRO A 130 0.47 12.69 5.12
N ALA A 131 -0.62 12.93 4.37
CA ALA A 131 -0.60 12.86 2.91
C ALA A 131 0.42 13.84 2.30
N GLU A 132 0.64 14.98 2.96
CA GLU A 132 1.66 15.96 2.58
C GLU A 132 3.10 15.42 2.68
N MET A 133 3.38 14.49 3.60
CA MET A 133 4.72 13.88 3.71
C MET A 133 5.01 12.94 2.54
N LEU A 134 3.98 12.28 1.99
CA LEU A 134 4.11 11.44 0.80
C LEU A 134 4.44 12.30 -0.44
N LEU A 135 3.81 13.47 -0.56
CA LEU A 135 3.96 14.38 -1.71
C LEU A 135 5.20 15.29 -1.61
N ARG A 136 5.65 15.67 -0.40
CA ARG A 136 6.86 16.47 -0.17
C ARG A 136 8.14 15.64 0.05
N GLY A 137 7.99 14.35 0.34
CA GLY A 137 9.09 13.44 0.67
C GLY A 137 9.76 12.81 -0.56
N PRO A 138 10.10 11.50 -0.56
CA PRO A 138 10.92 10.86 -1.59
C PRO A 138 10.30 10.90 -3.01
N PHE A 139 9.01 11.22 -3.14
CA PHE A 139 8.31 11.40 -4.42
C PHE A 139 8.27 12.85 -4.91
N ARG A 140 9.10 13.75 -4.35
CA ARG A 140 9.19 15.14 -4.79
C ARG A 140 9.54 15.22 -6.28
N PHE A 141 8.61 15.76 -7.07
CA PHE A 141 8.83 16.09 -8.47
C PHE A 141 10.04 17.02 -8.61
N ARG A 142 11.03 16.57 -9.37
CA ARG A 142 12.25 17.32 -9.68
C ARG A 142 12.32 17.46 -11.19
N ALA A 143 12.56 18.69 -11.67
CA ALA A 143 12.80 18.91 -13.09
C ALA A 143 13.95 18.01 -13.57
N ALA A 144 13.70 17.24 -14.63
CA ALA A 144 14.71 16.40 -15.23
C ALA A 144 15.82 17.30 -15.80
N ARG A 145 17.08 17.05 -15.41
CA ARG A 145 18.22 17.82 -15.95
C ARG A 145 18.31 17.59 -17.45
N ALA A 146 18.60 18.65 -18.21
CA ALA A 146 18.85 18.53 -19.64
C ALA A 146 19.93 17.47 -19.91
N SER A 147 19.56 16.43 -20.65
CA SER A 147 20.42 15.29 -20.98
C SER A 147 20.22 14.93 -22.44
N SER A 148 21.19 14.27 -23.06
CA SER A 148 21.09 13.85 -24.46
C SER A 148 19.94 12.85 -24.66
N ARG A 149 19.25 12.94 -25.80
CA ARG A 149 18.07 12.11 -26.14
C ARG A 149 18.30 10.61 -25.98
N GLY A 150 19.43 10.10 -26.48
CA GLY A 150 19.77 8.68 -26.34
C GLY A 150 19.92 8.23 -24.89
N ARG A 151 20.45 9.11 -24.02
CA ARG A 151 20.58 8.82 -22.59
C ARG A 151 19.21 8.85 -21.88
N LEU A 152 18.33 9.77 -22.27
CA LEU A 152 16.95 9.83 -21.75
C LEU A 152 16.15 8.57 -22.14
N VAL A 153 16.20 8.16 -23.41
CA VAL A 153 15.52 6.94 -23.88
C VAL A 153 16.07 5.71 -23.16
N GLY A 154 17.39 5.56 -23.04
CA GLY A 154 18.01 4.46 -22.30
C GLY A 154 17.61 4.43 -20.83
N GLN A 155 17.53 5.59 -20.17
CA GLN A 155 17.06 5.69 -18.78
C GLN A 155 15.60 5.29 -18.63
N THR A 156 14.72 5.73 -19.53
CA THR A 156 13.30 5.33 -19.50
C THR A 156 13.14 3.83 -19.70
N PHE A 157 13.87 3.24 -20.66
CA PHE A 157 13.86 1.79 -20.87
C PHE A 157 14.40 1.02 -19.65
N ALA A 158 15.50 1.48 -19.05
CA ALA A 158 16.05 0.88 -17.85
C ALA A 158 15.08 0.99 -16.66
N GLN A 159 14.45 2.15 -16.47
CA GLN A 159 13.44 2.36 -15.43
C GLN A 159 12.24 1.44 -15.64
N LEU A 160 11.75 1.32 -16.88
CA LEU A 160 10.65 0.44 -17.24
C LEU A 160 11.02 -1.03 -16.99
N ALA A 161 12.22 -1.46 -17.40
CA ALA A 161 12.71 -2.81 -17.16
C ALA A 161 12.85 -3.11 -15.67
N VAL A 162 13.47 -2.22 -14.89
CA VAL A 162 13.60 -2.37 -13.43
C VAL A 162 12.23 -2.42 -12.77
N PHE A 163 11.31 -1.54 -13.17
CA PHE A 163 9.94 -1.53 -12.66
C PHE A 163 9.22 -2.85 -12.93
N TRP A 164 9.19 -3.31 -14.19
CA TRP A 164 8.51 -4.56 -14.52
C TRP A 164 9.18 -5.79 -13.91
N LEU A 165 10.50 -5.86 -13.87
CA LEU A 165 11.21 -6.97 -13.22
C LEU A 165 10.91 -7.00 -11.72
N LEU A 166 10.87 -5.85 -11.06
CA LEU A 166 10.49 -5.74 -9.66
C LEU A 166 9.06 -6.26 -9.42
N PHE A 167 8.08 -5.80 -10.21
CA PHE A 167 6.67 -6.08 -9.96
C PHE A 167 6.15 -7.40 -10.53
N LEU A 168 6.71 -7.90 -11.63
CA LEU A 168 6.26 -9.14 -12.27
C LEU A 168 7.12 -10.35 -11.93
N VAL A 169 8.37 -10.15 -11.51
CA VAL A 169 9.29 -11.26 -11.22
C VAL A 169 9.68 -11.28 -9.75
N LEU A 170 10.32 -10.22 -9.24
CA LEU A 170 10.85 -10.22 -7.88
C LEU A 170 9.73 -10.27 -6.84
N LEU A 171 8.76 -9.36 -6.91
CA LEU A 171 7.67 -9.28 -5.94
C LEU A 171 6.83 -10.57 -5.92
N PRO A 172 6.36 -11.11 -7.06
CA PRO A 172 5.62 -12.38 -7.05
C PRO A 172 6.50 -13.55 -6.61
N GLY A 173 7.78 -13.56 -6.98
CA GLY A 173 8.73 -14.58 -6.52
C GLY A 173 8.90 -14.58 -5.00
N VAL A 174 9.01 -13.40 -4.38
CA VAL A 174 9.06 -13.24 -2.92
C VAL A 174 7.74 -13.68 -2.29
N ILE A 175 6.59 -13.29 -2.86
CA ILE A 175 5.28 -13.72 -2.36
C ILE A 175 5.16 -15.25 -2.40
N LEU A 176 5.48 -15.89 -3.52
CA LEU A 176 5.44 -17.34 -3.66
C LEU A 176 6.40 -18.06 -2.69
N TRP A 177 7.59 -17.48 -2.49
CA TRP A 177 8.52 -17.99 -1.49
C TRP A 177 7.91 -17.90 -0.09
N CYS A 178 7.34 -16.75 0.30
CA CYS A 178 6.64 -16.59 1.57
C CYS A 178 5.45 -17.55 1.71
N GLU A 179 4.60 -17.69 0.69
CA GLU A 179 3.42 -18.55 0.71
C GLU A 179 3.78 -20.01 0.97
N ARG A 180 4.79 -20.52 0.26
CA ARG A 180 5.30 -21.88 0.45
C ARG A 180 6.00 -22.02 1.79
N ARG A 181 6.79 -21.02 2.16
CA ARG A 181 7.58 -21.06 3.39
C ARG A 181 6.70 -21.04 4.62
N TRP A 182 5.66 -20.23 4.61
CA TRP A 182 4.73 -20.00 5.71
C TRP A 182 3.54 -20.97 5.68
N GLY A 183 3.37 -21.76 4.62
CA GLY A 183 2.27 -22.71 4.50
C GLY A 183 0.90 -22.04 4.40
N VAL A 184 0.85 -20.82 3.85
CA VAL A 184 -0.39 -20.06 3.62
C VAL A 184 -0.88 -20.18 2.17
N GLY A 185 -0.08 -20.79 1.29
CA GLY A 185 -0.46 -21.03 -0.10
C GLY A 185 -1.64 -21.99 -0.20
N ILE A 186 -2.59 -21.66 -1.08
CA ILE A 186 -3.70 -22.55 -1.43
C ILE A 186 -3.28 -23.34 -2.66
N GLU A 187 -3.16 -24.66 -2.53
CA GLU A 187 -2.92 -25.55 -3.66
C GLU A 187 -4.20 -25.66 -4.50
N LEU A 188 -4.30 -24.82 -5.53
CA LEU A 188 -5.39 -24.91 -6.50
C LEU A 188 -5.09 -26.05 -7.49
N PRO A 189 -6.07 -26.92 -7.79
CA PRO A 189 -5.93 -27.90 -8.86
C PRO A 189 -5.56 -27.22 -10.18
N GLY A 190 -4.68 -27.82 -10.98
CA GLY A 190 -4.25 -27.25 -12.26
C GLY A 190 -5.40 -26.89 -13.19
N ALA A 191 -6.51 -27.64 -13.12
CA ALA A 191 -7.74 -27.32 -13.85
C ALA A 191 -8.34 -25.95 -13.48
N VAL A 192 -8.32 -25.55 -12.20
CA VAL A 192 -8.82 -24.24 -11.75
C VAL A 192 -7.95 -23.11 -12.31
N VAL A 193 -6.63 -23.31 -12.34
CA VAL A 193 -5.68 -22.36 -12.94
C VAL A 193 -5.93 -22.21 -14.44
N VAL A 194 -6.12 -23.32 -15.16
CA VAL A 194 -6.42 -23.32 -16.61
C VAL A 194 -7.76 -22.65 -16.89
N VAL A 195 -8.80 -22.95 -16.11
CA VAL A 195 -10.12 -22.29 -16.26
C VAL A 195 -10.00 -20.79 -15.99
N GLY A 196 -9.30 -20.38 -14.93
CA GLY A 196 -9.05 -18.97 -14.65
C GLY A 196 -8.32 -18.26 -15.80
N ALA A 197 -7.29 -18.89 -16.36
CA ALA A 197 -6.56 -18.37 -17.51
C ALA A 197 -7.43 -18.30 -18.77
N VAL A 198 -8.23 -19.33 -19.05
CA VAL A 198 -9.18 -19.35 -20.18
C VAL A 198 -10.28 -18.32 -20.00
N VAL A 199 -10.78 -18.08 -18.78
CA VAL A 199 -11.75 -17.02 -18.50
C VAL A 199 -11.11 -15.64 -18.65
N LEU A 200 -9.89 -15.43 -18.17
CA LEU A 200 -9.19 -14.16 -18.32
C LEU A 200 -8.88 -13.86 -19.80
N LEU A 201 -8.31 -14.83 -20.52
CA LEU A 201 -8.00 -14.74 -21.95
C LEU A 201 -9.29 -14.66 -22.77
N GLY A 202 -10.29 -15.46 -22.45
CA GLY A 202 -11.60 -15.45 -23.08
C GLY A 202 -12.32 -14.12 -22.88
N ALA A 203 -12.33 -13.58 -21.66
CA ALA A 203 -12.84 -12.24 -21.38
C ALA A 203 -12.07 -11.17 -22.15
N SER A 204 -10.74 -11.31 -22.26
CA SER A 204 -9.84 -10.40 -23.02
C SER A 204 -10.03 -10.50 -24.55
N LEU A 205 -10.38 -11.68 -25.06
CA LEU A 205 -10.64 -11.96 -26.48
C LEU A 205 -12.10 -11.63 -26.86
N LEU A 206 -13.03 -11.78 -25.93
CA LEU A 206 -14.45 -11.41 -26.07
C LEU A 206 -14.69 -9.90 -25.91
N VAL A 207 -13.65 -9.06 -25.74
CA VAL A 207 -13.73 -7.58 -25.65
C VAL A 207 -14.16 -6.91 -26.98
N GLY A 208 -14.99 -7.57 -27.79
CA GLY A 208 -16.03 -6.89 -28.57
C GLY A 208 -17.10 -6.22 -27.68
N SER A 209 -16.77 -5.81 -26.46
CA SER A 209 -17.67 -5.23 -25.47
C SER A 209 -17.68 -3.71 -25.58
N TRP A 210 -18.78 -3.17 -26.10
CA TRP A 210 -19.03 -1.73 -26.21
C TRP A 210 -18.90 -0.99 -24.88
N LEU A 211 -19.12 -1.65 -23.73
CA LEU A 211 -18.95 -1.04 -22.41
C LEU A 211 -17.49 -0.75 -22.06
N VAL A 212 -16.54 -1.58 -22.50
CA VAL A 212 -15.11 -1.31 -22.30
C VAL A 212 -14.65 -0.14 -23.17
N VAL A 213 -15.17 -0.06 -24.40
CA VAL A 213 -14.97 1.10 -25.28
C VAL A 213 -15.57 2.35 -24.65
N LEU A 214 -16.81 2.29 -24.15
CA LEU A 214 -17.46 3.39 -23.47
C LEU A 214 -16.68 3.81 -22.21
N TYR A 215 -16.18 2.86 -21.42
CA TYR A 215 -15.34 3.12 -20.27
C TYR A 215 -14.03 3.82 -20.66
N ALA A 216 -13.33 3.35 -21.70
CA ALA A 216 -12.11 3.97 -22.19
C ALA A 216 -12.35 5.37 -22.75
N VAL A 217 -13.46 5.57 -23.48
CA VAL A 217 -13.87 6.89 -23.99
C VAL A 217 -14.25 7.82 -22.85
N ALA A 218 -15.07 7.36 -21.89
CA ALA A 218 -15.46 8.14 -20.72
C ALA A 218 -14.25 8.50 -19.86
N GLY A 219 -13.36 7.55 -19.61
CA GLY A 219 -12.10 7.77 -18.88
C GLY A 219 -11.19 8.77 -19.59
N SER A 220 -11.05 8.65 -20.92
CA SER A 220 -10.30 9.61 -21.74
C SER A 220 -10.92 11.02 -21.69
N LEU A 221 -12.25 11.12 -21.78
CA LEU A 221 -12.96 12.40 -21.68
C LEU A 221 -12.79 13.01 -20.29
N ILE A 222 -13.02 12.24 -19.22
CA ILE A 222 -12.84 12.68 -17.83
C ILE A 222 -11.40 13.12 -17.58
N TRP A 223 -10.42 12.34 -18.02
CA TRP A 223 -9.01 12.69 -17.87
C TRP A 223 -8.68 13.99 -18.61
N ASN A 224 -9.08 14.12 -19.88
CA ASN A 224 -8.75 15.30 -20.68
C ASN A 224 -9.51 16.57 -20.25
N THR A 225 -10.72 16.44 -19.68
CA THR A 225 -11.56 17.59 -19.31
C THR A 225 -11.47 17.99 -17.84
N LEU A 226 -11.16 17.05 -16.94
CA LEU A 226 -11.11 17.31 -15.50
C LEU A 226 -9.70 17.14 -14.93
N VAL A 227 -9.11 15.95 -15.09
CA VAL A 227 -7.84 15.64 -14.42
C VAL A 227 -6.69 16.45 -15.00
N ARG A 228 -6.59 16.52 -16.33
CA ARG A 228 -5.53 17.22 -17.02
C ARG A 228 -5.51 18.72 -16.71
N PRO A 229 -6.63 19.49 -16.77
CA PRO A 229 -6.61 20.89 -16.37
C PRO A 229 -6.15 21.09 -14.92
N LEU A 230 -6.64 20.26 -13.99
CA LEU A 230 -6.25 20.32 -12.58
C LEU A 230 -4.75 20.03 -12.39
N GLU A 231 -4.20 19.03 -13.09
CA GLU A 231 -2.77 18.74 -13.05
C GLU A 231 -1.92 19.83 -13.71
N GLU A 232 -2.33 20.37 -14.87
CA GLU A 232 -1.60 21.45 -15.54
C GLU A 232 -1.60 22.73 -14.70
N GLU A 233 -2.68 23.04 -13.99
CA GLU A 233 -2.75 24.16 -13.04
C GLU A 233 -1.78 23.96 -11.86
N ASP A 234 -1.71 22.76 -11.27
CA ASP A 234 -0.73 22.44 -10.22
C ASP A 234 0.72 22.56 -10.74
N LEU A 235 0.99 22.01 -11.93
CA LEU A 235 2.31 22.07 -12.54
C LEU A 235 2.71 23.50 -12.90
N ALA A 236 1.80 24.31 -13.45
CA ALA A 236 2.03 25.72 -13.75
C ALA A 236 2.31 26.51 -12.45
N ALA A 237 1.57 26.25 -11.37
CA ALA A 237 1.79 26.89 -10.08
C ALA A 237 3.16 26.54 -9.48
N ARG A 238 3.67 25.32 -9.72
CA ARG A 238 4.91 24.81 -9.13
C ARG A 238 6.17 25.10 -9.94
N PHE A 239 6.08 25.10 -11.27
CA PHE A 239 7.23 25.21 -12.18
C PHE A 239 7.20 26.47 -13.05
N GLY A 240 6.07 27.18 -13.14
CA GLY A 240 5.95 28.48 -13.82
C GLY A 240 6.39 28.44 -15.28
N ALA A 241 7.31 29.34 -15.64
CA ALA A 241 7.74 29.56 -17.02
C ALA A 241 8.38 28.32 -17.69
N GLU A 242 9.10 27.48 -16.92
CA GLU A 242 9.71 26.25 -17.43
C GLU A 242 8.64 25.26 -17.93
N PHE A 243 7.52 25.15 -17.20
CA PHE A 243 6.41 24.29 -17.62
C PHE A 243 5.68 24.83 -18.84
N GLU A 244 5.50 26.15 -18.93
CA GLU A 244 4.86 26.77 -20.10
C GLU A 244 5.71 26.65 -21.38
N GLU A 245 7.03 26.62 -21.25
CA GLU A 245 7.92 26.31 -22.37
C GLU A 245 7.83 24.83 -22.78
N TYR A 246 7.86 23.92 -21.80
CA TYR A 246 7.66 22.48 -22.04
C TYR A 246 6.32 22.18 -22.72
N ARG A 247 5.22 22.75 -22.22
CA ARG A 247 3.86 22.57 -22.73
C ARG A 247 3.70 23.05 -24.18
N ARG A 248 4.44 24.09 -24.57
CA ARG A 248 4.48 24.57 -25.96
C ARG A 248 5.29 23.64 -26.87
N GLY A 249 6.33 22.99 -26.35
CA GLY A 249 7.19 22.08 -27.13
C GLY A 249 6.64 20.66 -27.28
N VAL A 250 5.84 20.17 -26.33
CA VAL A 250 5.43 18.76 -26.25
C VAL A 250 3.91 18.62 -26.46
N GLY A 251 3.53 17.76 -27.41
CA GLY A 251 2.13 17.43 -27.65
C GLY A 251 1.60 16.42 -26.63
N VAL A 252 0.31 16.53 -26.33
CA VAL A 252 -0.41 15.56 -25.48
C VAL A 252 -0.91 14.43 -26.37
N TRP A 253 -0.62 13.18 -25.99
CA TRP A 253 -0.88 11.92 -26.71
C TRP A 253 -0.13 11.72 -28.04
N LEU A 254 0.06 12.79 -28.81
CA LEU A 254 0.76 12.76 -30.10
C LEU A 254 2.03 13.63 -30.05
N PRO A 255 3.17 13.11 -30.54
CA PRO A 255 4.40 13.91 -30.62
C PRO A 255 4.24 15.07 -31.61
N ARG A 256 4.79 16.25 -31.28
CA ARG A 256 4.82 17.40 -32.19
C ARG A 256 5.98 17.24 -33.16
N TRP A 257 5.71 17.15 -34.45
CA TRP A 257 6.71 16.96 -35.49
C TRP A 257 7.79 18.06 -35.56
N GLU A 258 7.48 19.28 -35.12
CA GLU A 258 8.44 20.41 -35.05
C GLU A 258 9.56 20.15 -34.03
N SER A 259 9.23 19.56 -32.87
CA SER A 259 10.21 19.15 -31.86
C SER A 259 11.14 18.03 -32.34
N LEU A 260 10.66 17.19 -33.28
CA LEU A 260 11.44 16.12 -33.89
C LEU A 260 12.40 16.64 -34.98
N ARG A 261 12.05 17.73 -35.68
CA ARG A 261 12.90 18.37 -36.72
C ARG A 261 13.99 19.25 -36.15
N ALA A 262 13.73 19.97 -35.06
CA ALA A 262 14.78 20.72 -34.32
C ALA A 262 15.87 19.79 -33.74
N CYS A 263 15.69 18.49 -33.92
CA CYS A 263 16.44 17.43 -33.32
C CYS A 263 17.26 16.58 -34.33
N ALA A 264 17.01 16.75 -35.63
CA ALA A 264 17.76 16.14 -36.74
C ALA A 264 18.78 17.13 -37.29
#